data_AF-A0A1Q9SWQ4-F1
#
_entry.id   AF-A0A1Q9SWQ4-F1
#
_cell.length_a   1.000
_cell.length_b   1.000
_cell.length_c   1.000
_cell.angle_alpha   90.00
_cell.angle_beta   90.00
_cell.angle_gamma   90.00
#
_symmetry.space_group_name_H-M   'P 1'
#
loop_
_entity.id
_entity.type
_entity.pdbx_description
1 polymer ?
#
loop_
_entity_poly.entity_id
_entity_poly.type
_entity_poly.pdbx_seq_one_letter_code
_entity_poly.pdbx_strand_id
1 'polypeptide(L)'
;MYKKDAEQLSNAMDWFRQQYPNSEATPLLIHPEERFDSHAAIPTGCRVVTTKRLARLRESVSAFATGLVANDAFRDPARVTSLLNDHGLSAANFVRRFSVPGRH
;
A
#
# COMPACT_ATOMS: atom_id res chain seq x y z
N MET A 1 -9.18 -13.01 -7.85
CA MET A 1 -9.96 -11.75 -7.66
C MET A 1 -11.09 -11.67 -8.67
N TYR A 2 -12.30 -11.35 -8.21
CA TYR A 2 -13.47 -11.20 -9.09
C TYR A 2 -13.47 -9.84 -9.79
N LYS A 3 -14.12 -9.79 -10.96
CA LYS A 3 -14.23 -8.60 -11.82
C LYS A 3 -14.67 -7.33 -11.06
N LYS A 4 -15.58 -7.45 -10.09
CA LYS A 4 -16.14 -6.33 -9.32
C LYS A 4 -15.09 -5.57 -8.49
N ASP A 5 -14.10 -6.26 -7.93
CA ASP A 5 -13.08 -5.61 -7.10
C ASP A 5 -12.13 -4.76 -7.96
N ALA A 6 -11.81 -5.24 -9.16
CA ALA A 6 -11.02 -4.51 -10.14
C ALA A 6 -11.79 -3.32 -10.75
N GLU A 7 -13.10 -3.48 -10.96
CA GLU A 7 -13.99 -2.41 -11.41
C GLU A 7 -14.08 -1.28 -10.37
N GLN A 8 -14.19 -1.60 -9.08
CA GLN A 8 -14.19 -0.59 -8.00
C GLN A 8 -12.89 0.23 -8.00
N LEU A 9 -11.74 -0.44 -8.10
CA LEU A 9 -10.45 0.24 -8.12
C LEU A 9 -10.29 1.10 -9.39
N SER A 10 -10.77 0.62 -10.54
CA SER A 10 -10.74 1.36 -11.79
C SER A 10 -11.57 2.64 -11.71
N ASN A 11 -12.80 2.55 -11.21
CA ASN A 11 -13.67 3.71 -11.01
C ASN A 11 -13.06 4.73 -10.04
N ALA A 12 -12.41 4.28 -8.97
CA ALA A 12 -11.71 5.17 -8.04
C ALA A 12 -10.53 5.90 -8.71
N MET A 13 -9.77 5.22 -9.57
CA MET A 13 -8.67 5.84 -10.32
C MET A 13 -9.16 6.81 -11.38
N ASP A 14 -10.30 6.54 -12.02
CA ASP A 14 -10.90 7.45 -12.98
C ASP A 14 -11.39 8.73 -12.30
N TRP A 15 -12.07 8.61 -11.16
CA TRP A 15 -12.42 9.76 -10.33
C TRP A 15 -11.19 10.55 -9.87
N PHE A 16 -10.12 9.86 -9.42
CA PHE A 16 -8.88 10.51 -9.01
C PHE A 16 -8.27 11.36 -10.14
N ARG A 17 -8.17 10.81 -11.36
CA ARG A 17 -7.62 11.55 -12.50
C ARG A 17 -8.46 12.78 -12.86
N GLN A 18 -9.77 12.72 -12.66
CA GLN A 18 -10.66 13.86 -12.89
C GLN A 18 -10.48 14.95 -11.83
N GLN A 19 -10.34 14.58 -10.56
CA GLN A 19 -10.21 15.55 -9.46
C GLN A 19 -8.78 16.11 -9.31
N TYR A 20 -7.77 15.31 -9.69
CA TYR A 20 -6.36 15.63 -9.50
C TYR A 20 -5.58 15.45 -10.82
N PRO A 21 -5.84 16.27 -11.85
CA PRO A 21 -5.30 16.06 -13.20
C PRO A 21 -3.76 16.17 -13.27
N ASN A 22 -3.15 16.85 -12.31
CA ASN A 22 -1.70 17.07 -12.23
C ASN A 22 -1.03 16.21 -11.14
N SER A 23 -1.70 15.14 -10.68
CA SER A 23 -1.18 14.27 -9.63
C SER A 23 -1.14 12.83 -10.12
N GLU A 24 -0.15 12.09 -9.62
CA GLU A 24 -0.01 10.66 -9.85
C GLU A 24 -0.48 9.88 -8.63
N ALA A 25 -1.11 8.73 -8.87
CA ALA A 25 -1.48 7.79 -7.82
C ALA A 25 -1.12 6.37 -8.24
N THR A 26 -0.73 5.56 -7.26
CA THR A 26 -0.55 4.11 -7.44
C THR A 26 -1.84 3.39 -7.05
N PRO A 27 -2.51 2.69 -7.97
CA PRO A 27 -3.68 1.88 -7.64
C PRO A 27 -3.25 0.73 -6.71
N LEU A 28 -3.88 0.64 -5.54
CA LEU A 28 -3.54 -0.34 -4.51
C LEU A 28 -4.81 -1.02 -3.98
N LEU A 29 -4.84 -2.35 -4.02
CA LEU A 29 -5.95 -3.17 -3.54
C LEU A 29 -5.49 -4.09 -2.40
N ILE A 30 -6.33 -4.30 -1.39
CA ILE A 30 -6.10 -5.31 -0.35
C ILE A 30 -7.00 -6.49 -0.64
N HIS A 31 -6.42 -7.67 -0.86
CA HIS A 31 -7.19 -8.87 -1.21
C HIS A 31 -6.33 -10.13 -1.06
N PRO A 32 -6.89 -11.31 -0.74
CA PRO A 32 -6.12 -12.54 -0.50
C PRO A 32 -5.24 -12.99 -1.68
N GLU A 33 -5.76 -12.92 -2.90
CA GLU A 33 -5.07 -13.34 -4.12
C GLU A 33 -4.49 -12.16 -4.90
N GLU A 34 -3.30 -12.30 -5.48
CA GLU A 34 -2.73 -11.33 -6.43
C GLU A 34 -3.16 -11.53 -7.90
N ARG A 35 -3.87 -12.63 -8.18
CA ARG A 35 -4.34 -13.00 -9.52
C ARG A 35 -5.74 -12.45 -9.78
N PHE A 36 -5.86 -11.71 -10.87
CA PHE A 36 -7.11 -11.21 -11.38
C PHE A 36 -7.69 -12.18 -12.40
N ASP A 37 -9.02 -12.22 -12.51
CA ASP A 37 -9.67 -12.88 -13.64
C ASP A 37 -9.15 -12.28 -14.96
N SER A 38 -8.99 -13.10 -16.00
CA SER A 38 -8.49 -12.65 -17.31
C SER A 38 -9.36 -11.55 -17.94
N HIS A 39 -10.62 -11.43 -17.54
CA HIS A 39 -11.56 -10.41 -18.02
C HIS A 39 -11.67 -9.19 -17.08
N ALA A 40 -10.90 -9.13 -16.00
CA ALA A 40 -10.89 -7.99 -15.11
C ALA A 40 -10.06 -6.84 -15.74
N ALA A 41 -10.66 -5.66 -15.83
CA ALA A 41 -9.94 -4.45 -16.21
C ALA A 41 -9.09 -3.99 -15.02
N ILE A 42 -7.77 -4.22 -15.08
CA ILE A 42 -6.84 -3.84 -14.04
C ILE A 42 -6.23 -2.48 -14.40
N PRO A 43 -6.28 -1.48 -13.52
CA PRO A 43 -5.56 -0.23 -13.74
C PRO A 43 -4.06 -0.47 -13.92
N THR A 44 -3.44 0.23 -14.87
CA THR A 44 -1.99 0.15 -15.10
C THR A 44 -1.23 0.42 -13.81
N GLY A 45 -0.26 -0.44 -13.50
CA GLY A 45 0.57 -0.31 -12.30
C GLY A 45 -0.11 -0.75 -11.01
N CYS A 46 -1.26 -1.46 -11.08
CA CYS A 46 -1.97 -1.95 -9.90
C CYS A 46 -1.08 -2.80 -8.98
N ARG A 47 -1.23 -2.55 -7.69
CA ARG A 47 -0.52 -3.21 -6.60
C ARG A 47 -1.52 -3.94 -5.72
N VAL A 48 -1.15 -5.11 -5.23
CA VAL A 48 -1.99 -5.92 -4.34
C VAL A 48 -1.28 -6.16 -3.02
N VAL A 49 -1.92 -5.79 -1.92
CA VAL A 49 -1.56 -6.21 -0.56
C VAL A 49 -2.27 -7.53 -0.29
N THR A 50 -1.55 -8.63 -0.46
CA THR A 50 -2.06 -9.97 -0.11
C THR A 50 -2.24 -10.13 1.40
N THR A 51 -2.98 -11.13 1.86
CA THR A 51 -3.11 -11.43 3.30
C THR A 51 -1.75 -11.60 3.98
N LYS A 52 -0.81 -12.29 3.31
CA LYS A 52 0.59 -12.41 3.78
C LYS A 52 1.28 -11.06 3.91
N ARG A 53 1.10 -10.17 2.93
CA ARG A 53 1.70 -8.83 2.97
C ARG A 53 1.01 -7.91 3.99
N LEU A 54 -0.29 -8.07 4.19
CA LEU A 54 -1.06 -7.36 5.20
C LEU A 54 -0.61 -7.76 6.61
N ALA A 55 -0.39 -9.05 6.86
CA ALA A 55 0.18 -9.52 8.13
C ALA A 55 1.55 -8.86 8.40
N ARG A 56 2.43 -8.84 7.40
CA ARG A 56 3.74 -8.16 7.49
C ARG A 56 3.61 -6.65 7.74
N LEU A 57 2.63 -6.00 7.11
CA LEU A 57 2.34 -4.58 7.34
C LEU A 57 1.91 -4.35 8.79
N ARG A 58 1.00 -5.18 9.33
CA ARG A 58 0.57 -5.11 10.73
C ARG A 58 1.75 -5.25 11.69
N GLU A 59 2.60 -6.26 11.48
CA GLU A 59 3.82 -6.46 12.28
C GLU A 59 4.75 -5.24 12.23
N SER A 60 4.94 -4.66 11.04
CA SER A 60 5.81 -3.50 10.86
C SER A 60 5.24 -2.24 11.55
N VAL A 61 3.93 -2.04 11.49
CA VAL A 61 3.24 -0.93 12.20
C VAL A 61 3.31 -1.12 13.71
N SER A 62 3.11 -2.35 14.21
CA SER A 62 3.23 -2.65 15.64
C SER A 62 4.65 -2.44 16.16
N ALA A 63 5.67 -2.86 15.41
CA ALA A 63 7.07 -2.65 15.77
C ALA A 63 7.44 -1.15 15.75
N PHE A 64 6.98 -0.42 14.73
CA PHE A 64 7.12 1.03 14.65
C PHE A 64 6.50 1.75 15.86
N ALA A 65 5.26 1.40 16.22
CA ALA A 65 4.57 1.98 17.37
C ALA A 65 5.32 1.70 18.68
N THR A 66 5.85 0.48 18.85
CA THR A 66 6.69 0.13 20.00
C THR A 66 7.97 0.98 20.04
N GLY A 67 8.64 1.15 18.90
CA GLY A 67 9.84 1.98 18.77
C GLY A 67 9.60 3.45 19.04
N LEU A 68 8.42 3.98 18.69
CA LEU A 68 8.05 5.38 18.97
C LEU A 68 7.97 5.68 20.46
N VAL A 69 7.44 4.75 21.26
CA VAL A 69 7.29 4.92 22.71
C VAL A 69 8.63 4.75 23.44
N ALA A 70 9.56 3.97 22.88
CA ALA A 70 10.85 3.71 23.49
C ALA A 70 11.71 4.98 23.60
N ASN A 71 12.04 5.37 24.83
CA ASN A 71 12.86 6.56 25.15
C ASN A 71 12.30 7.83 24.48
N ASP A 72 10.98 7.99 24.49
CA ASP A 72 10.25 9.15 23.94
C ASP A 72 10.65 9.49 22.48
N ALA A 73 10.95 8.48 21.66
CA ALA A 73 11.42 8.67 20.28
C ALA A 73 10.44 9.50 19.42
N PHE A 74 9.14 9.46 19.74
CA PHE A 74 8.11 10.26 19.08
C PHE A 74 8.35 11.77 19.14
N ARG A 75 9.18 12.26 20.08
CA ARG A 75 9.53 13.69 20.23
C ARG A 75 10.70 14.13 19.35
N ASP A 76 11.39 13.18 18.73
CA ASP A 76 12.57 13.42 17.90
C ASP A 76 12.25 13.08 16.43
N PRO A 77 12.08 14.09 15.56
CA PRO A 77 11.76 13.89 14.15
C PRO A 77 12.78 13.02 13.40
N ALA A 78 14.07 13.06 13.78
CA ALA A 78 15.09 12.24 13.15
C ALA A 78 14.91 10.77 13.52
N ARG A 79 14.60 10.47 14.80
CA ARG A 79 14.28 9.11 15.25
C ARG A 79 12.98 8.60 14.66
N VAL A 80 11.94 9.42 14.57
CA VAL A 80 10.68 9.06 13.88
C VAL A 80 10.96 8.71 12.42
N THR A 81 11.78 9.50 11.73
CA THR A 81 12.16 9.25 10.34
C THR A 81 12.94 7.95 10.19
N SER A 82 13.88 7.67 11.09
CA SER A 82 14.61 6.39 11.11
C SER A 82 13.63 5.22 11.27
N LEU A 83 12.75 5.27 12.28
CA LEU A 83 11.77 4.23 12.54
C LEU A 83 10.83 3.99 11.34
N LEU A 84 10.37 5.05 10.67
CA LEU A 84 9.57 4.92 9.45
C LEU A 84 10.35 4.20 8.35
N ASN A 85 11.64 4.51 8.18
CA ASN A 85 12.48 3.87 7.17
C ASN A 85 12.80 2.42 7.51
N ASP A 86 13.16 2.13 8.77
CA ASP A 86 13.53 0.80 9.27
C ASP A 86 12.36 -0.19 9.13
N HIS A 87 11.14 0.28 9.42
CA HIS A 87 9.92 -0.51 9.26
C HIS A 87 9.34 -0.42 7.84
N GLY A 88 9.94 0.36 6.94
CA GLY A 88 9.56 0.50 5.53
C GLY A 88 8.21 1.17 5.31
N LEU A 89 7.79 2.03 6.23
CA LEU A 89 6.55 2.80 6.23
C LEU A 89 6.70 4.17 5.55
N SER A 90 7.89 4.54 5.07
CA SER A 90 8.06 5.74 4.26
C SER A 90 7.43 5.61 2.87
N ALA A 91 7.05 6.73 2.26
CA ALA A 91 6.36 6.77 0.97
C ALA A 91 7.10 5.97 -0.13
N ALA A 92 8.43 6.08 -0.17
CA ALA A 92 9.27 5.37 -1.14
C ALA A 92 9.32 3.84 -0.93
N ASN A 93 9.04 3.35 0.28
CA ASN A 93 9.23 1.96 0.66
C ASN A 93 7.92 1.20 0.83
N PHE A 94 6.85 1.87 1.24
CA PHE A 94 5.58 1.25 1.62
C PHE A 94 5.04 0.33 0.51
N VAL A 95 4.84 0.88 -0.68
CA VAL A 95 4.30 0.13 -1.83
C VAL A 95 5.23 -1.04 -2.17
N ARG A 96 6.54 -0.80 -2.24
CA ARG A 96 7.52 -1.84 -2.58
C ARG A 96 7.53 -2.99 -1.57
N ARG A 97 7.41 -2.69 -0.27
CA ARG A 97 7.55 -3.65 0.83
C ARG A 97 6.27 -4.44 1.11
N PHE A 98 5.12 -3.79 1.02
CA PHE A 98 3.83 -4.34 1.48
C PHE A 98 2.85 -4.67 0.36
N SER A 99 3.25 -4.57 -0.90
CA SER A 99 2.42 -5.07 -2.00
C SER A 99 3.24 -5.84 -3.03
N VAL A 100 2.53 -6.51 -3.93
CA VAL A 100 3.07 -7.15 -5.14
C VAL A 100 2.38 -6.57 -6.37
N PRO A 101 2.99 -6.65 -7.57
CA PRO A 101 2.28 -6.32 -8.80
C PRO A 101 1.04 -7.21 -8.94
N GLY A 102 -0.11 -6.60 -9.28
CA GLY A 102 -1.27 -7.36 -9.74
C GLY A 102 -0.93 -8.11 -11.02
N ARG A 103 -1.40 -9.35 -11.14
CA ARG A 103 -1.15 -10.19 -12.32
C ARG A 103 -2.46 -10.67 -12.93
N HIS A 104 -2.45 -10.79 -14.26
CA HIS A 104 -3.40 -11.63 -14.98
C HIS A 104 -3.09 -13.12 -14.75
#